data_AF-A0A9Q1BMZ4-F1
#
_entry.id   AF-A0A9Q1BMZ4-F1
#
_cell.length_a   1.000
_cell.length_b   1.000
_cell.length_c   1.000
_cell.angle_alpha   90.00
_cell.angle_beta   90.00
_cell.angle_gamma   90.00
#
_symmetry.space_group_name_H-M   'P 1'
#
loop_
_entity.id
_entity.type
_entity.pdbx_description
1 polymer ?
#
loop_
_entity_poly.entity_id
_entity_poly.type
_entity_poly.pdbx_seq_one_letter_code
_entity_poly.pdbx_strand_id
1 'polypeptide(L)'
;MRKDEIKRYVLEYLVDESILPSTVLETAITVPTDNTFDLKRLEMEMNKEVRLKETEREREKKQKEKEEREMQMQREEKAREHEFTLKQLELGVIKGSDAKIGLDTGGFDVSKHVKFVPKFQEDNVEKFFNHFEKLGEQLKWPRDKWSILIQSNFTGKAQEVYSALNRGQHGL
;
A
#
# COMPACT_ATOMS: atom_id res chain seq x y z
N MET A 1 -30.64 -25.02 -52.53
CA MET A 1 -31.12 -24.14 -53.62
C MET A 1 -31.57 -22.84 -53.00
N ARG A 2 -31.00 -21.71 -53.43
CA ARG A 2 -31.25 -20.40 -52.83
C ARG A 2 -32.65 -19.92 -53.23
N LYS A 3 -33.36 -19.26 -52.32
CA LYS A 3 -34.72 -18.72 -52.53
C LYS A 3 -34.84 -17.90 -53.83
N ASP A 4 -33.77 -17.18 -54.18
CA ASP A 4 -33.72 -16.33 -55.36
C ASP A 4 -33.60 -17.11 -56.67
N GLU A 5 -32.97 -18.29 -56.65
CA GLU A 5 -32.85 -19.18 -57.82
C GLU A 5 -34.23 -19.76 -58.18
N ILE A 6 -34.98 -20.23 -57.17
CA ILE A 6 -36.34 -20.76 -57.36
C ILE A 6 -37.28 -19.65 -57.84
N LYS A 7 -37.22 -18.47 -57.21
CA LYS A 7 -38.04 -17.32 -57.60
C LYS A 7 -37.81 -16.93 -59.06
N ARG A 8 -36.56 -16.95 -59.52
CA ARG A 8 -36.20 -16.63 -60.91
C ARG A 8 -36.77 -17.66 -61.88
N TYR A 9 -36.60 -18.94 -61.59
CA TYR A 9 -37.10 -20.03 -62.45
C TYR A 9 -38.62 -20.01 -62.58
N VAL A 10 -39.33 -19.73 -61.48
CA VAL A 10 -40.79 -19.60 -61.48
C VAL A 10 -41.24 -18.37 -62.28
N LEU A 11 -40.55 -17.23 -62.13
CA LEU A 11 -40.88 -16.02 -62.90
C LEU A 11 -40.64 -16.20 -64.39
N GLU A 12 -39.57 -16.90 -64.78
CA GLU A 12 -39.26 -17.22 -66.17
C GLU A 12 -40.35 -18.11 -66.80
N TYR A 13 -40.74 -19.18 -66.11
CA TYR A 13 -41.82 -20.06 -66.55
C TYR A 13 -43.17 -19.35 -66.68
N LEU A 14 -43.51 -18.44 -65.76
CA LEU A 14 -44.77 -17.68 -65.81
C LEU A 14 -44.80 -16.62 -66.93
N VAL A 15 -43.63 -16.15 -67.37
CA VAL A 15 -43.51 -15.24 -68.52
C VAL A 15 -43.62 -16.04 -69.82
N ASP A 16 -43.02 -17.22 -69.89
CA ASP A 16 -43.11 -18.12 -71.07
C ASP A 16 -44.56 -18.58 -71.33
N GLU A 17 -45.32 -18.87 -70.27
CA GLU A 17 -46.74 -19.21 -70.35
C GLU A 17 -47.65 -17.97 -70.62
N SER A 18 -47.07 -16.80 -70.87
CA SER A 18 -47.78 -15.52 -71.13
C SER A 18 -48.72 -15.08 -70.00
N ILE A 19 -48.54 -15.62 -68.79
CA ILE A 19 -49.35 -15.29 -67.60
C ILE A 19 -48.93 -13.92 -67.05
N LEU A 20 -47.65 -13.57 -67.18
CA LEU A 20 -47.09 -12.30 -66.76
C LEU A 20 -46.35 -11.60 -67.91
N PRO A 21 -46.41 -10.26 -67.99
CA PRO A 21 -45.65 -9.51 -68.98
C PRO A 21 -44.15 -9.53 -68.67
N SER A 22 -43.31 -9.56 -69.71
CA SER A 22 -41.84 -9.62 -69.60
C SER A 22 -41.22 -8.45 -68.81
N THR A 23 -41.93 -7.33 -68.67
CA THR A 23 -41.56 -6.17 -67.84
C THR A 23 -41.36 -6.52 -66.36
N VAL A 24 -41.96 -7.62 -65.87
CA VAL A 24 -41.82 -8.10 -64.49
C VAL A 24 -40.41 -8.65 -64.22
N LEU A 25 -39.73 -9.21 -65.23
CA LEU A 25 -38.35 -9.68 -65.10
C LEU A 25 -37.36 -8.52 -64.97
N GLU A 26 -37.58 -7.42 -65.71
CA GLU A 26 -36.73 -6.21 -65.63
C GLU A 26 -36.90 -5.46 -64.31
N THR A 27 -38.12 -5.37 -63.79
CA THR A 27 -38.39 -4.75 -62.49
C THR A 27 -37.85 -5.58 -61.32
N ALA A 28 -37.82 -6.91 -61.42
CA ALA A 28 -37.23 -7.77 -60.39
C ALA A 28 -35.69 -7.68 -60.30
N ILE A 29 -35.01 -7.24 -61.36
CA ILE A 29 -33.55 -7.09 -61.43
C ILE A 29 -33.09 -5.73 -60.87
N THR A 30 -33.97 -4.71 -60.87
CA THR A 30 -33.62 -3.32 -60.57
C THR A 30 -33.91 -2.87 -59.14
N VAL A 31 -34.55 -3.69 -58.30
CA VAL A 31 -34.72 -3.36 -56.88
C VAL A 31 -33.55 -3.95 -56.10
N PRO A 32 -32.55 -3.15 -55.65
CA PRO A 32 -31.65 -3.61 -54.61
C PRO A 32 -32.53 -3.94 -53.40
N THR A 33 -32.53 -5.21 -53.00
CA THR A 33 -33.24 -5.66 -51.79
C THR A 33 -32.84 -4.76 -50.63
N ASP A 34 -33.82 -3.98 -50.16
CA ASP A 34 -33.80 -2.99 -49.07
C ASP A 34 -32.95 -3.44 -47.86
N ASN A 35 -32.98 -4.74 -47.56
CA ASN A 35 -32.23 -5.38 -46.49
C ASN A 35 -30.69 -5.35 -46.61
N THR A 36 -30.11 -5.07 -47.78
CA THR A 36 -28.65 -5.07 -47.97
C THR A 36 -27.97 -3.87 -47.33
N PHE A 37 -28.63 -2.70 -47.36
CA PHE A 37 -28.13 -1.49 -46.71
C PHE A 37 -28.23 -1.60 -45.19
N ASP A 38 -29.34 -2.18 -44.69
CA ASP A 38 -29.55 -2.44 -43.27
C ASP A 38 -28.58 -3.49 -42.71
N LEU A 39 -28.30 -4.57 -43.44
CA LEU A 39 -27.28 -5.55 -43.04
C LEU A 39 -25.89 -4.91 -42.92
N LYS A 40 -25.51 -4.09 -43.91
CA LYS A 40 -24.19 -3.46 -43.95
C LYS A 40 -24.04 -2.41 -42.83
N ARG A 41 -25.13 -1.71 -42.50
CA ARG A 41 -25.19 -0.80 -41.37
C ARG A 41 -25.03 -1.55 -40.04
N LEU A 42 -25.73 -2.67 -39.88
CA LEU A 42 -25.64 -3.52 -38.69
C LEU A 42 -24.25 -4.14 -38.51
N GLU A 43 -23.61 -4.61 -39.59
CA GLU A 43 -22.22 -5.08 -39.56
C GLU A 43 -21.24 -3.97 -39.15
N MET A 44 -21.44 -2.74 -39.64
CA MET A 44 -20.60 -1.61 -39.29
C MET A 44 -20.75 -1.22 -37.81
N GLU A 45 -21.97 -1.26 -37.28
CA GLU A 45 -22.26 -1.04 -35.85
C GLU A 45 -21.62 -2.12 -34.98
N MET A 46 -21.79 -3.41 -35.35
CA MET A 46 -21.17 -4.53 -34.64
C MET A 46 -19.65 -4.44 -34.66
N ASN A 47 -19.04 -4.09 -35.81
CA ASN A 47 -17.59 -3.94 -35.91
C ASN A 47 -17.08 -2.74 -35.07
N LYS A 48 -17.84 -1.65 -35.02
CA LYS A 48 -17.54 -0.51 -34.14
C LYS A 48 -17.63 -0.90 -32.66
N GLU A 49 -18.66 -1.65 -32.27
CA GLU A 49 -18.85 -2.17 -30.91
C GLU A 49 -17.67 -3.08 -30.49
N VAL A 50 -17.28 -4.03 -31.36
CA VAL A 50 -16.14 -4.92 -31.14
C VAL A 50 -14.87 -4.10 -30.92
N ARG A 51 -14.60 -3.12 -31.79
CA ARG A 51 -13.40 -2.29 -31.71
C ARG A 51 -13.37 -1.45 -30.43
N LEU A 52 -14.51 -0.91 -30.01
CA LEU A 52 -14.61 -0.20 -28.73
C LEU A 52 -14.32 -1.13 -27.56
N LYS A 53 -14.93 -2.32 -27.54
CA LYS A 53 -14.75 -3.31 -26.47
C LYS A 53 -13.33 -3.84 -26.40
N GLU A 54 -12.64 -3.98 -27.53
CA GLU A 54 -11.22 -4.31 -27.56
C GLU A 54 -10.36 -3.18 -26.98
N THR A 55 -10.60 -1.92 -27.39
CA THR A 55 -9.85 -0.79 -26.83
C THR A 55 -10.05 -0.60 -25.33
N GLU A 56 -11.26 -0.88 -24.83
CA GLU A 56 -11.55 -0.83 -23.40
C GLU A 56 -10.82 -1.94 -22.64
N ARG A 57 -10.87 -3.19 -23.13
CA ARG A 57 -10.13 -4.31 -22.53
C ARG A 57 -8.62 -4.07 -22.52
N GLU A 58 -8.07 -3.51 -23.59
CA GLU A 58 -6.64 -3.21 -23.65
C GLU A 58 -6.26 -2.09 -22.66
N ARG A 59 -7.11 -1.08 -22.49
CA ARG A 59 -6.91 -0.06 -21.45
C ARG A 59 -7.00 -0.65 -20.04
N GLU A 60 -7.98 -1.51 -19.79
CA GLU A 60 -8.17 -2.16 -18.49
C GLU A 60 -6.99 -3.10 -18.16
N LYS A 61 -6.52 -3.90 -19.12
CA LYS A 61 -5.32 -4.73 -18.95
C LYS A 61 -4.10 -3.87 -18.66
N LYS A 62 -3.89 -2.80 -19.42
CA LYS A 62 -2.74 -1.90 -19.22
C LYS A 62 -2.80 -1.19 -17.86
N GLN A 63 -3.99 -0.84 -17.40
CA GLN A 63 -4.20 -0.26 -16.08
C GLN A 63 -3.89 -1.27 -14.97
N LYS A 64 -4.40 -2.50 -15.07
CA LYS A 64 -4.11 -3.59 -14.12
C LYS A 64 -2.62 -3.93 -14.08
N GLU A 65 -1.96 -4.03 -15.23
CA GLU A 65 -0.52 -4.28 -15.31
C GLU A 65 0.29 -3.16 -14.64
N LYS A 66 -0.13 -1.90 -14.82
CA LYS A 66 0.50 -0.76 -14.15
C LYS A 66 0.31 -0.81 -12.64
N GLU A 67 -0.91 -1.07 -12.17
CA GLU A 67 -1.23 -1.20 -10.74
C GLU A 67 -0.48 -2.37 -10.10
N GLU A 68 -0.36 -3.51 -10.79
CA GLU A 68 0.38 -4.67 -10.31
C GLU A 68 1.89 -4.37 -10.22
N ARG A 69 2.46 -3.70 -11.23
CA ARG A 69 3.86 -3.23 -11.18
C ARG A 69 4.09 -2.25 -10.05
N GLU A 70 3.17 -1.30 -9.82
CA GLU A 70 3.27 -0.35 -8.70
C GLU A 70 3.19 -1.07 -7.34
N MET A 71 2.28 -2.03 -7.20
CA MET A 71 2.21 -2.85 -5.98
C MET A 71 3.47 -3.68 -5.77
N GLN A 72 4.04 -4.25 -6.84
CA GLN A 72 5.26 -5.03 -6.76
C GLN A 72 6.45 -4.16 -6.36
N MET A 73 6.60 -2.98 -6.96
CA MET A 73 7.62 -2.01 -6.57
C MET A 73 7.47 -1.58 -5.10
N GLN A 74 6.24 -1.29 -4.64
CA GLN A 74 6.01 -0.95 -3.23
C GLN A 74 6.35 -2.10 -2.28
N ARG A 75 6.03 -3.35 -2.65
CA ARG A 75 6.38 -4.52 -1.84
C ARG A 75 7.89 -4.72 -1.77
N GLU A 76 8.59 -4.57 -2.89
CA GLU A 76 10.04 -4.68 -2.96
C GLU A 76 10.74 -3.54 -2.22
N GLU A 77 10.22 -2.31 -2.33
CA GLU A 77 10.70 -1.17 -1.55
C GLU A 77 10.54 -1.40 -0.06
N LYS A 78 9.35 -1.80 0.40
CA LYS A 78 9.14 -2.15 1.81
C LYS A 78 10.01 -3.31 2.26
N ALA A 79 10.21 -4.32 1.42
CA ALA A 79 11.10 -5.43 1.73
C ALA A 79 12.55 -4.96 1.91
N ARG A 80 13.04 -4.09 1.02
CA ARG A 80 14.38 -3.48 1.12
C ARG A 80 14.50 -2.57 2.33
N GLU A 81 13.48 -1.79 2.66
CA GLU A 81 13.46 -0.96 3.87
C GLU A 81 13.50 -1.82 5.14
N HIS A 82 12.72 -2.90 5.18
CA HIS A 82 12.73 -3.85 6.30
C HIS A 82 14.06 -4.59 6.41
N GLU A 83 14.63 -5.04 5.29
CA GLU A 83 15.95 -5.68 5.25
C GLU A 83 17.04 -4.72 5.70
N PHE A 84 17.03 -3.48 5.21
CA PHE A 84 17.98 -2.44 5.60
C PHE A 84 17.85 -2.08 7.08
N THR A 85 16.61 -2.01 7.59
CA THR A 85 16.33 -1.78 9.02
C THR A 85 16.85 -2.94 9.85
N LEU A 86 16.57 -4.18 9.46
CA LEU A 86 17.05 -5.37 10.16
C LEU A 86 18.58 -5.42 10.18
N LYS A 87 19.21 -5.12 9.05
CA LYS A 87 20.67 -5.08 8.91
C LYS A 87 21.31 -3.93 9.68
N GLN A 88 20.65 -2.78 9.81
CA GLN A 88 21.08 -1.70 10.70
C GLN A 88 20.97 -2.07 12.18
N LEU A 89 19.90 -2.77 12.56
CA LEU A 89 19.75 -3.34 13.91
C LEU A 89 20.83 -4.39 14.19
N GLU A 90 21.12 -5.25 13.21
CA GLU A 90 22.14 -6.32 13.31
C GLU A 90 23.57 -5.77 13.36
N LEU A 91 23.88 -4.71 12.60
CA LEU A 91 25.20 -4.09 12.57
C LEU A 91 25.43 -3.04 13.68
N GLY A 92 24.43 -2.75 14.53
CA GLY A 92 24.54 -1.78 15.61
C GLY A 92 24.87 -0.34 15.14
N VAL A 93 24.68 -0.03 13.86
CA VAL A 93 25.01 1.29 13.29
C VAL A 93 23.88 2.27 13.57
N ILE A 94 23.82 2.77 14.79
CA ILE A 94 23.18 4.06 15.06
C ILE A 94 24.18 5.14 14.61
N LYS A 95 24.16 5.51 13.33
CA LYS A 95 24.84 6.73 12.87
C LYS A 95 23.87 7.90 12.92
N GLY A 96 23.83 8.50 14.11
CA GLY A 96 23.74 9.95 14.32
C GLY A 96 22.46 10.64 13.89
N SER A 97 21.55 10.83 14.83
CA SER A 97 20.92 12.13 15.13
C SER A 97 20.35 12.03 16.55
N ASP A 98 20.94 12.79 17.47
CA ASP A 98 20.52 13.04 18.85
C ASP A 98 20.19 11.82 19.74
N ALA A 99 21.16 11.49 20.60
CA ALA A 99 20.94 11.34 22.04
C ALA A 99 19.55 10.85 22.50
N LYS A 100 19.10 9.69 22.04
CA LYS A 100 18.01 8.95 22.68
C LYS A 100 18.56 7.68 23.30
N ILE A 101 18.86 7.85 24.58
CA ILE A 101 18.90 6.85 25.65
C ILE A 101 18.27 5.53 25.22
N GLY A 102 19.13 4.51 25.06
CA GLY A 102 18.86 3.09 25.22
C GLY A 102 17.61 2.54 24.54
N LEU A 103 17.72 2.17 23.27
CA LEU A 103 16.90 1.06 22.77
C LEU A 103 17.53 -0.23 23.30
N ASP A 104 17.05 -0.62 24.46
CA ASP A 104 17.26 -1.95 24.97
C ASP A 104 16.49 -2.97 24.12
N THR A 105 17.12 -4.10 23.90
CA THR A 105 16.45 -5.37 23.64
C THR A 105 15.90 -5.86 24.98
N GLY A 106 14.69 -5.45 25.37
CA GLY A 106 13.98 -5.98 26.56
C GLY A 106 14.53 -5.57 27.94
N GLY A 107 15.07 -4.36 28.08
CA GLY A 107 15.94 -3.93 29.17
C GLY A 107 15.58 -2.61 29.85
N PHE A 108 14.45 -2.54 30.55
CA PHE A 108 14.17 -1.48 31.53
C PHE A 108 14.33 -0.02 31.02
N ASP A 109 13.25 0.49 30.46
CA ASP A 109 13.14 1.90 30.05
C ASP A 109 13.15 2.82 31.28
N VAL A 110 14.32 3.39 31.56
CA VAL A 110 14.55 4.32 32.68
C VAL A 110 13.58 5.51 32.59
N SER A 111 13.37 6.07 31.40
CA SER A 111 12.52 7.28 31.20
C SER A 111 11.07 7.03 31.62
N LYS A 112 10.55 5.82 31.41
CA LYS A 112 9.22 5.43 31.87
C LYS A 112 9.13 5.24 33.39
N HIS A 113 10.25 4.96 34.06
CA HIS A 113 10.29 4.71 35.50
C HIS A 113 10.67 5.94 36.33
N VAL A 114 11.36 6.92 35.74
CA VAL A 114 11.70 8.21 36.37
C VAL A 114 10.47 8.92 36.96
N LYS A 115 9.31 8.86 36.29
CA LYS A 115 8.06 9.46 36.78
C LYS A 115 7.51 8.83 38.08
N PHE A 116 7.95 7.62 38.42
CA PHE A 116 7.57 6.94 39.65
C PHE A 116 8.59 7.13 40.77
N VAL A 117 9.74 7.76 40.46
CA VAL A 117 10.73 8.10 41.48
C VAL A 117 10.13 9.25 42.33
N PRO A 118 10.03 9.07 43.67
CA PRO A 118 9.57 10.11 44.58
C PRO A 118 10.37 11.40 44.41
N LYS A 119 9.88 12.57 44.79
CA LYS A 119 10.70 13.80 44.72
C LYS A 119 11.78 13.80 45.80
N PHE A 120 12.99 14.18 45.45
CA PHE A 120 14.11 14.29 46.38
C PHE A 120 13.86 15.44 47.36
N GLN A 121 14.07 15.16 48.65
CA GLN A 121 13.93 16.15 49.73
C GLN A 121 15.23 16.17 50.54
N GLU A 122 15.97 17.28 50.44
CA GLU A 122 17.26 17.47 51.14
C GLU A 122 17.09 17.41 52.68
N ASP A 123 15.93 17.80 53.21
CA ASP A 123 15.67 17.80 54.66
C ASP A 123 15.47 16.40 55.26
N ASN A 124 15.15 15.38 54.44
CA ASN A 124 14.78 14.03 54.91
C ASN A 124 15.26 12.94 53.94
N VAL A 125 16.55 12.94 53.64
CA VAL A 125 17.20 12.03 52.67
C VAL A 125 16.95 10.54 52.98
N GLU A 126 16.93 10.16 54.26
CA GLU A 126 16.74 8.77 54.69
C GLU A 126 15.33 8.23 54.40
N LYS A 127 14.29 9.08 54.50
CA LYS A 127 12.92 8.71 54.12
C LYS A 127 12.77 8.55 52.62
N PHE A 128 13.47 9.39 51.85
CA PHE A 128 13.48 9.32 50.39
C PHE A 128 14.06 7.98 49.91
N PHE A 129 15.24 7.58 50.41
CA PHE A 129 15.86 6.32 49.99
C PHE A 129 15.02 5.10 50.38
N ASN A 130 14.50 5.04 51.61
CA ASN A 130 13.58 3.97 52.02
C ASN A 130 12.35 3.85 51.09
N HIS A 131 11.79 4.98 50.65
CA HIS A 131 10.66 4.97 49.73
C HIS A 131 11.06 4.55 48.31
N PHE A 132 12.23 5.00 47.83
CA PHE A 132 12.80 4.61 46.56
C PHE A 132 13.11 3.10 46.48
N GLU A 133 13.76 2.54 47.50
CA GLU A 133 14.12 1.11 47.55
C GLU A 133 12.87 0.23 47.51
N LYS A 134 11.84 0.59 48.30
CA LYS A 134 10.56 -0.12 48.29
C LYS A 134 9.90 -0.12 46.90
N LEU A 135 9.95 1.01 46.19
CA LEU A 135 9.43 1.10 44.82
C LEU A 135 10.28 0.31 43.84
N GLY A 136 11.61 0.34 43.98
CA GLY A 136 12.54 -0.44 43.17
C GLY A 136 12.34 -1.94 43.31
N GLU A 137 12.08 -2.43 44.52
CA GLU A 137 11.76 -3.84 44.76
C GLU A 137 10.38 -4.22 44.25
N GLN A 138 9.36 -3.39 44.50
CA GLN A 138 7.98 -3.64 44.05
C GLN A 138 7.84 -3.64 42.52
N LEU A 139 8.55 -2.73 41.85
CA LEU A 139 8.53 -2.59 40.38
C LEU A 139 9.66 -3.37 39.70
N LYS A 140 10.44 -4.14 40.47
CA LYS A 140 11.56 -4.98 39.99
C LYS A 140 12.56 -4.22 39.13
N TRP A 141 12.97 -3.03 39.58
CA TRP A 141 13.97 -2.22 38.90
C TRP A 141 15.35 -2.89 38.96
N PRO A 142 16.08 -3.01 37.83
CA PRO A 142 17.45 -3.53 37.82
C PRO A 142 18.36 -2.64 38.68
N ARG A 143 19.14 -3.24 39.60
CA ARG A 143 20.02 -2.48 40.50
C ARG A 143 21.05 -1.63 39.75
N ASP A 144 21.49 -2.08 38.58
CA ASP A 144 22.40 -1.32 37.70
C ASP A 144 21.81 0.00 37.17
N LYS A 145 20.48 0.17 37.27
CA LYS A 145 19.76 1.36 36.81
C LYS A 145 19.30 2.27 37.95
N TRP A 146 19.47 1.86 39.20
CA TRP A 146 19.02 2.64 40.37
C TRP A 146 19.75 3.98 40.47
N SER A 147 21.06 4.00 40.22
CA SER A 147 21.85 5.24 40.21
C SER A 147 21.35 6.25 39.18
N ILE A 148 20.97 5.79 37.99
CA ILE A 148 20.45 6.64 36.91
C ILE A 148 19.07 7.21 37.27
N LEU A 149 18.20 6.38 37.86
CA LEU A 149 16.88 6.83 38.34
C LEU A 149 17.00 7.87 39.44
N ILE A 150 17.87 7.64 40.42
CA ILE A 150 18.10 8.58 41.52
C ILE A 150 18.72 9.88 41.00
N GLN A 151 19.72 9.79 40.12
CA GLN A 151 20.37 10.96 39.51
C GLN A 151 19.35 11.87 38.82
N SER A 152 18.37 11.30 38.10
CA SER A 152 17.34 12.07 37.41
C SER A 152 16.43 12.86 38.35
N ASN A 153 16.41 12.50 39.63
CA ASN A 153 15.54 13.07 40.64
C ASN A 153 16.27 14.01 41.61
N PHE A 154 17.59 13.95 41.67
CA PHE A 154 18.37 14.94 42.39
C PHE A 154 18.14 16.34 41.79
N THR A 155 17.74 17.26 42.66
CA THR A 155 17.54 18.68 42.34
C THR A 155 18.39 19.52 43.28
N GLY A 156 18.86 20.68 42.82
CA GLY A 156 19.62 21.61 43.68
C GLY A 156 21.03 21.11 43.99
N LYS A 157 21.43 21.15 45.27
CA LYS A 157 22.83 20.89 45.69
C LYS A 157 23.26 19.45 45.42
N ALA A 158 22.33 18.49 45.55
CA ALA A 158 22.61 17.09 45.27
C ALA A 158 22.97 16.84 43.80
N GLN A 159 22.32 17.55 42.87
CA GLN A 159 22.61 17.46 41.43
C GLN A 159 23.98 18.05 41.09
N GLU A 160 24.34 19.17 41.72
CA GLU A 160 25.64 19.83 41.54
C GLU A 160 26.80 18.94 42.02
N VAL A 161 26.66 18.31 43.20
CA VAL A 161 27.66 17.39 43.74
C VAL A 161 27.79 16.14 42.87
N TYR A 162 26.68 15.53 42.44
CA TYR A 162 26.73 14.36 41.55
C TYR A 162 27.39 14.70 40.20
N SER A 163 27.08 15.86 39.64
CA SER A 163 27.69 16.35 38.39
C SER A 163 29.18 16.64 38.55
N ALA A 164 29.62 17.10 39.73
CA ALA A 164 31.02 17.32 40.04
C ALA A 164 31.78 15.99 40.23
N LEU A 165 31.18 14.99 40.86
CA LEU A 165 31.74 13.65 41.03
C LEU A 165 31.97 12.95 39.67
N ASN A 166 31.04 13.09 38.73
CA ASN A 166 31.19 12.51 37.38
C ASN A 166 32.32 13.16 36.57
N ARG A 167 32.65 14.42 36.85
CA ARG A 167 33.78 15.14 36.21
C ARG A 167 35.14 14.76 36.81
N GLY A 168 35.17 14.19 38.01
CA GLY A 168 36.41 13.84 38.73
C GLY A 168 37.04 12.49 38.35
N GLN A 169 36.38 11.63 37.56
CA GLN A 169 36.90 10.30 37.22
C GLN A 169 37.66 10.20 35.88
N HIS A 170 37.87 11.33 35.19
CA HIS A 170 38.73 11.40 33.98
C HIS A 170 39.96 12.29 34.16
N GLY A 171 40.50 12.36 35.38
CA GLY A 171 41.72 13.11 35.63
C GLY A 171 42.32 12.81 36.99
N LEU A 172 43.04 11.69 37.08
CA LEU A 172 44.37 11.49 37.68
C LEU A 172 44.63 10.00 37.88
#